data_AF-A0A845L8B5-F1
#
_entry.id   AF-A0A845L8B5-F1
#
_cell.length_a   1.000
_cell.length_b   1.000
_cell.length_c   1.000
_cell.angle_alpha   90.00
_cell.angle_beta   90.00
_cell.angle_gamma   90.00
#
_symmetry.space_group_name_H-M   'P 1'
#
loop_
_entity.id
_entity.type
_entity.pdbx_description
1 polymer ?
#
loop_
_entity_poly.entity_id
_entity_poly.type
_entity_poly.pdbx_seq_one_letter_code
_entity_poly.pdbx_strand_id
1 'polypeptide(L)'
;MQEQDSESKKREPAEMTVIALRPCPVCRKQGQSTVRRVTSFDECPSGALLVGKWLFPIPLVLCCGDRQPATLAKLIWTQPEPGESGLLRIGSQDLPVVSKTPSSYAVAISPDELAERQTLWIAQEALWLHYKQEYLRRCQAFFEASWPLPAREMDPWALVDTLASIDMLPQALQNLAKDPAARRHPRGDKKRYLVVKKIKESVVRDYPPTELERFFHATVTAFIHFALLPGIYSGKWDVADGEKRLGPSALTFALLTFPLVDKLSDMRTAALLELAGGAAKESGAPIHRYARTLQKQLSDKQSDVERLSTDLGHMRERLVVAEKKLHESREESRRLRDSLAATQQEPAESAYARKVQALKRRLEDMEAELKALRIQQARHARRVKVSHGSPMLIAAKFLTKGLAQKEASPGLAEDAERAGAALRPVDFTRLAGLTIGIFGGIGDKQPPDDLPCRLILHDAEKEAAWRGSLPQCDVLVVLTRAISHQAMWAIKEHADVTGKPIFYSRHLSIPVILRNMAGKLAKDDAAQGAERSPHQK
;
A
#
# COMPACT_ATOMS: atom_id res chain seq x y z
N MET A 1 -16.53 -19.60 45.76
CA MET A 1 -15.69 -18.43 45.45
C MET A 1 -16.36 -17.63 44.34
N GLN A 2 -17.33 -16.81 44.72
CA GLN A 2 -18.02 -15.83 43.88
C GLN A 2 -18.19 -14.56 44.75
N GLU A 3 -18.53 -13.42 44.13
CA GLU A 3 -18.88 -12.16 44.81
C GLU A 3 -17.75 -11.44 45.59
N GLN A 4 -16.66 -11.08 44.89
CA GLN A 4 -15.76 -9.97 45.28
C GLN A 4 -15.36 -9.06 44.08
N ASP A 5 -16.23 -8.91 43.08
CA ASP A 5 -16.03 -8.01 41.92
C ASP A 5 -16.78 -6.65 42.03
N SER A 6 -17.47 -6.43 43.15
CA SER A 6 -18.10 -5.14 43.47
C SER A 6 -17.05 -4.08 43.83
N GLU A 7 -17.25 -2.84 43.35
CA GLU A 7 -16.29 -1.74 43.43
C GLU A 7 -14.92 -1.98 42.74
N SER A 8 -14.95 -2.53 41.53
CA SER A 8 -13.98 -2.13 40.51
C SER A 8 -14.12 -0.63 40.19
N LYS A 9 -13.62 0.24 41.09
CA LYS A 9 -13.50 1.67 40.87
C LYS A 9 -12.88 1.89 39.49
N LYS A 10 -13.60 2.59 38.60
CA LYS A 10 -13.10 2.96 37.27
C LYS A 10 -11.83 3.78 37.49
N ARG A 11 -10.66 3.12 37.40
CA ARG A 11 -9.36 3.79 37.44
C ARG A 11 -9.35 4.78 36.29
N GLU A 12 -9.35 6.07 36.61
CA GLU A 12 -9.37 7.11 35.61
C GLU A 12 -8.15 6.93 34.69
N PRO A 13 -8.32 7.06 33.36
CA PRO A 13 -7.25 6.76 32.42
C PRO A 13 -6.07 7.69 32.70
N ALA A 14 -4.89 7.09 32.94
CA ALA A 14 -3.66 7.76 33.36
C ALA A 14 -3.54 9.20 32.83
N GLU A 15 -3.65 10.17 33.73
CA GLU A 15 -3.64 11.57 33.36
C GLU A 15 -2.27 11.98 32.80
N MET A 16 -2.25 12.17 31.49
CA MET A 16 -1.10 12.68 30.76
C MET A 16 -1.40 14.09 30.27
N THR A 17 -0.67 15.05 30.82
CA THR A 17 -0.69 16.44 30.38
C THR A 17 0.33 16.62 29.26
N VAL A 18 -0.10 17.17 28.13
CA VAL A 18 0.79 17.46 27.01
C VAL A 18 0.99 18.97 26.92
N ILE A 19 2.23 19.42 27.05
CA ILE A 19 2.62 20.81 26.81
C ILE A 19 3.20 20.86 25.40
N ALA A 20 2.53 21.52 24.46
CA ALA A 20 3.00 21.73 23.11
C ALA A 20 3.67 23.11 23.00
N LEU A 21 4.83 23.18 22.33
CA LEU A 21 5.72 24.35 22.34
C LEU A 21 6.20 24.73 20.94
N ARG A 22 6.53 26.01 20.75
CA ARG A 22 7.21 26.52 19.55
C ARG A 22 8.23 27.61 19.91
N PRO A 23 9.50 27.48 19.52
CA PRO A 23 10.42 28.61 19.50
C PRO A 23 9.98 29.60 18.40
N CYS A 24 9.82 30.87 18.75
CA CYS A 24 9.51 31.92 17.79
C CYS A 24 10.71 32.17 16.86
N PRO A 25 10.54 32.16 15.52
CA PRO A 25 11.66 32.40 14.60
C PRO A 25 12.22 33.84 14.70
N VAL A 26 11.38 34.80 15.10
CA VAL A 26 11.77 36.22 15.22
C VAL A 26 12.47 36.49 16.56
N CYS A 27 11.76 36.36 17.69
CA CYS A 27 12.28 36.76 19.00
C CYS A 27 12.94 35.63 19.82
N ARG A 28 13.00 34.41 19.28
CA ARG A 28 13.56 33.18 19.92
C ARG A 28 12.90 32.74 21.23
N LYS A 29 11.96 33.50 21.79
CA LYS A 29 11.15 33.08 22.95
C LYS A 29 10.35 31.83 22.61
N GLN A 30 10.26 30.90 23.56
CA GLN A 30 9.48 29.68 23.43
C GLN A 30 8.06 29.92 23.93
N GLY A 31 7.10 29.96 23.01
CA GLY A 31 5.69 29.92 23.37
C GLY A 31 5.26 28.50 23.69
N GLN A 32 4.35 28.32 24.65
CA GLN A 32 3.85 27.02 25.08
C GLN A 32 2.34 27.05 25.30
N SER A 33 1.67 25.92 25.10
CA SER A 33 0.25 25.72 25.33
C SER A 33 0.01 24.31 25.86
N THR A 34 -0.67 24.22 27.01
CA THR A 34 -1.13 22.93 27.54
C THR A 34 -2.36 22.48 26.76
N VAL A 35 -2.29 21.29 26.15
CA VAL A 35 -3.39 20.72 25.38
C VAL A 35 -4.00 19.52 26.10
N ARG A 36 -5.33 19.43 26.06
CA ARG A 36 -6.10 18.33 26.62
C ARG A 36 -6.31 17.24 25.57
N ARG A 37 -6.48 16.00 26.02
CA ARG A 37 -6.88 14.88 25.17
C ARG A 37 -8.29 15.13 24.60
N VAL A 38 -8.49 14.79 23.33
CA VAL A 38 -9.82 14.74 22.67
C VAL A 38 -10.31 13.29 22.53
N THR A 39 -11.59 13.11 22.19
CA THR A 39 -12.19 11.79 21.93
C THR A 39 -12.24 11.41 20.46
N SER A 40 -12.59 12.33 19.57
CA SER A 40 -12.58 12.18 18.11
C SER A 40 -11.49 13.03 17.47
N PHE A 41 -11.03 12.60 16.29
CA PHE A 41 -10.20 13.43 15.43
C PHE A 41 -10.96 14.66 14.88
N ASP A 42 -12.29 14.61 14.77
CA ASP A 42 -13.09 15.74 14.27
C ASP A 42 -13.07 16.97 15.20
N GLU A 43 -12.64 16.80 16.45
CA GLU A 43 -12.36 17.88 17.40
C GLU A 43 -11.06 18.65 17.09
N CYS A 44 -10.24 18.19 16.11
CA CYS A 44 -8.90 18.70 15.80
C CYS A 44 -8.80 19.34 14.40
N PRO A 45 -9.32 20.58 14.19
CA PRO A 45 -9.31 21.24 12.87
C PRO A 45 -7.90 21.56 12.34
N SER A 46 -6.90 21.66 13.21
CA SER A 46 -5.49 21.88 12.89
C SER A 46 -4.66 20.59 12.77
N GLY A 47 -5.30 19.42 12.81
CA GLY A 47 -4.64 18.14 12.99
C GLY A 47 -4.32 17.83 14.46
N ALA A 48 -3.91 16.59 14.72
CA ALA A 48 -3.72 16.07 16.08
C ALA A 48 -2.35 15.42 16.26
N LEU A 49 -1.77 15.61 17.44
CA LEU A 49 -0.70 14.77 17.97
C LEU A 49 -1.28 13.40 18.30
N LEU A 50 -0.64 12.33 17.85
CA LEU A 50 -0.91 10.98 18.33
C LEU A 50 0.14 10.62 19.40
N VAL A 51 -0.29 10.45 20.65
CA VAL A 51 0.58 10.02 21.76
C VAL A 51 0.07 8.68 22.27
N GLY A 52 0.79 7.60 21.94
CA GLY A 52 0.28 6.25 22.11
C GLY A 52 -1.04 6.10 21.34
N LYS A 53 -2.12 5.71 22.04
CA LYS A 53 -3.47 5.59 21.46
C LYS A 53 -4.37 6.82 21.65
N TRP A 54 -3.79 7.98 22.04
CA TRP A 54 -4.55 9.17 22.40
C TRP A 54 -4.27 10.36 21.48
N LEU A 55 -5.31 11.12 21.16
CA LEU A 55 -5.25 12.30 20.31
C LEU A 55 -5.23 13.59 21.17
N PHE A 56 -4.38 14.54 20.78
CA PHE A 56 -4.32 15.90 21.35
C PHE A 56 -4.26 16.93 20.21
N PRO A 57 -5.05 18.01 20.22
CA PRO A 57 -5.07 18.98 19.12
C PRO A 57 -3.73 19.72 19.03
N ILE A 58 -3.27 20.01 17.81
CA ILE A 58 -2.05 20.82 17.60
C ILE A 58 -2.42 22.30 17.79
N PRO A 59 -1.90 23.00 18.82
CA PRO A 59 -2.29 24.37 19.10
C PRO A 59 -1.52 25.35 18.22
N LEU A 60 -2.18 26.45 17.87
CA LEU A 60 -1.53 27.62 17.29
C LEU A 60 -0.90 28.47 18.40
N VAL A 61 0.42 28.44 18.48
CA VAL A 61 1.20 29.23 19.42
C VAL A 61 1.31 30.66 18.89
N LEU A 62 0.88 31.63 19.70
CA LEU A 62 0.97 33.06 19.41
C LEU A 62 2.35 33.61 19.80
N CYS A 63 3.07 34.23 18.87
CA CYS A 63 4.27 35.01 19.20
C CYS A 63 4.59 36.06 18.11
N CYS A 64 4.99 37.27 18.52
CA CYS A 64 5.30 38.39 17.60
C CYS A 64 4.19 38.77 16.61
N GLY A 65 2.92 38.50 16.95
CA GLY A 65 1.75 38.71 16.08
C GLY A 65 1.32 37.46 15.31
N ASP A 66 2.28 36.59 14.95
CA ASP A 66 2.02 35.35 14.21
C ASP A 66 1.32 34.29 15.07
N ARG A 67 0.46 33.50 14.41
CA ARG A 67 -0.06 32.22 14.89
C ARG A 67 0.63 31.09 14.14
N GLN A 68 1.50 30.32 14.81
CA GLN A 68 2.23 29.21 14.18
C GLN A 68 2.00 27.90 14.95
N PRO A 69 1.78 26.75 14.28
CA PRO A 69 1.45 25.50 14.95
C PRO A 69 2.67 24.92 15.69
N ALA A 70 2.45 24.30 16.85
CA ALA A 70 3.53 23.81 17.72
C ALA A 70 4.46 22.79 17.05
N THR A 71 5.78 22.87 17.31
CA THR A 71 6.80 21.99 16.69
C THR A 71 7.47 21.03 17.65
N LEU A 72 7.33 21.26 18.96
CA LEU A 72 7.83 20.40 20.03
C LEU A 72 6.69 20.05 21.00
N ALA A 73 6.81 18.93 21.69
CA ALA A 73 5.95 18.61 22.83
C ALA A 73 6.79 18.11 24.02
N LYS A 74 6.26 18.33 25.22
CA LYS A 74 6.69 17.71 26.47
C LYS A 74 5.50 16.95 27.04
N LEU A 75 5.66 15.67 27.28
CA LEU A 75 4.67 14.81 27.93
C LEU A 75 4.96 14.85 29.44
N ILE A 76 3.91 15.00 30.24
CA ILE A 76 3.96 14.93 31.70
C ILE A 76 2.92 13.90 32.13
N TRP A 77 3.40 12.78 32.67
CA TRP A 77 2.56 11.74 33.26
C TRP A 77 2.39 12.04 34.75
N THR A 78 1.17 12.08 35.27
CA THR A 78 0.93 12.21 36.72
C THR A 78 0.78 10.85 37.40
N GLN A 79 0.33 9.84 36.65
CA GLN A 79 0.10 8.47 37.09
C GLN A 79 0.43 7.46 35.98
N PRO A 80 0.75 6.20 36.30
CA PRO A 80 0.96 5.67 37.66
C PRO A 80 2.35 5.99 38.24
N GLU A 81 3.35 6.22 37.40
CA GLU A 81 4.65 6.76 37.79
C GLU A 81 4.74 8.22 37.32
N PRO A 82 4.90 9.21 38.22
CA PRO A 82 4.96 10.61 37.81
C PRO A 82 6.30 10.90 37.11
N GLY A 83 6.23 11.42 35.89
CA GLY A 83 7.40 11.57 35.03
C GLY A 83 7.24 12.64 33.96
N GLU A 84 8.36 13.07 33.40
CA GLU A 84 8.44 14.06 32.33
C GLU A 84 9.25 13.53 31.15
N SER A 85 8.78 13.72 29.92
CA SER A 85 9.57 13.41 28.73
C SER A 85 10.66 14.47 28.49
N GLY A 86 11.67 14.09 27.70
CA GLY A 86 12.45 15.08 26.94
C GLY A 86 11.56 15.84 25.94
N LEU A 87 12.09 16.88 25.32
CA LEU A 87 11.39 17.59 24.24
C LEU A 87 11.30 16.70 22.99
N LEU A 88 10.12 16.15 22.74
CA LEU A 88 9.81 15.38 21.54
C LEU A 88 9.50 16.33 20.38
N ARG A 89 9.86 15.94 19.15
CA ARG A 89 9.56 16.71 17.94
C ARG A 89 8.21 16.29 17.38
N ILE A 90 7.30 17.24 17.20
CA ILE A 90 6.01 16.98 16.57
C ILE A 90 6.27 16.60 15.10
N GLY A 91 5.71 15.46 14.67
CA GLY A 91 6.02 14.83 13.38
C GLY A 91 7.28 13.97 13.37
N SER A 92 7.71 13.43 14.51
CA SER A 92 8.67 12.30 14.56
C SER A 92 7.93 10.95 14.48
N GLN A 93 8.67 9.84 14.51
CA GLN A 93 8.08 8.50 14.63
C GLN A 93 7.42 8.27 16.00
N ASP A 94 7.97 8.90 17.05
CA ASP A 94 7.50 8.81 18.44
C ASP A 94 6.30 9.74 18.72
N LEU A 95 6.09 10.75 17.87
CA LEU A 95 5.03 11.74 17.99
C LEU A 95 4.49 12.15 16.60
N PRO A 96 3.85 11.22 15.86
CA PRO A 96 3.33 11.48 14.52
C PRO A 96 2.07 12.35 14.56
N VAL A 97 1.77 12.99 13.42
CA VAL A 97 0.63 13.92 13.28
C VAL A 97 -0.49 13.31 12.44
N VAL A 98 -1.70 13.22 12.99
CA VAL A 98 -2.89 12.85 12.23
C VAL A 98 -3.44 14.08 11.50
N SER A 99 -3.72 13.97 10.20
CA SER A 99 -4.24 15.08 9.40
C SER A 99 -5.13 14.61 8.23
N LYS A 100 -6.24 15.33 7.97
CA LYS A 100 -7.08 15.16 6.77
C LYS A 100 -6.46 15.80 5.52
N THR A 101 -5.53 16.75 5.68
CA THR A 101 -4.86 17.49 4.59
C THR A 101 -3.36 17.21 4.57
N PRO A 102 -2.66 17.42 3.43
CA PRO A 102 -1.21 17.30 3.34
C PRO A 102 -0.51 18.11 4.44
N SER A 103 0.19 17.39 5.31
CA SER A 103 0.80 17.94 6.52
C SER A 103 2.15 18.59 6.22
N SER A 104 2.50 19.65 6.97
CA SER A 104 3.86 20.23 6.98
C SER A 104 4.81 19.53 7.95
N TYR A 105 4.34 18.51 8.67
CA TYR A 105 5.13 17.67 9.56
C TYR A 105 5.70 16.44 8.82
N ALA A 106 6.92 16.03 9.19
CA ALA A 106 7.68 15.02 8.44
C ALA A 106 7.08 13.60 8.52
N VAL A 107 6.49 13.23 9.65
CA VAL A 107 5.68 12.01 9.80
C VAL A 107 4.24 12.43 10.05
N ALA A 108 3.36 12.07 9.11
CA ALA A 108 1.93 12.30 9.20
C ALA A 108 1.14 11.04 8.78
N ILE A 109 0.01 10.83 9.45
CA ILE A 109 -0.87 9.65 9.38
C ILE A 109 -2.25 10.12 8.89
N SER A 110 -2.90 9.36 8.00
CA SER A 110 -4.27 9.69 7.57
C SER A 110 -5.31 9.28 8.63
N PRO A 111 -6.53 9.84 8.62
CA PRO A 111 -7.60 9.38 9.52
C PRO A 111 -7.94 7.90 9.32
N ASP A 112 -7.82 7.39 8.09
CA ASP A 112 -8.11 6.01 7.74
C ASP A 112 -7.01 5.07 8.28
N GLU A 113 -5.74 5.44 8.12
CA GLU A 113 -4.60 4.72 8.71
C GLU A 113 -4.65 4.73 10.25
N LEU A 114 -5.13 5.84 10.85
CA LEU A 114 -5.41 5.88 12.29
C LEU A 114 -6.52 4.89 12.66
N ALA A 115 -7.61 4.79 11.89
CA ALA A 115 -8.70 3.85 12.16
C ALA A 115 -8.27 2.38 12.03
N GLU A 116 -7.39 2.06 11.07
CA GLU A 116 -6.75 0.75 10.97
C GLU A 116 -5.86 0.45 12.18
N ARG A 117 -4.98 1.40 12.57
CA ARG A 117 -4.13 1.29 13.77
C ARG A 117 -4.97 1.11 15.05
N GLN A 118 -6.04 1.89 15.22
CA GLN A 118 -6.98 1.76 16.34
C GLN A 118 -7.67 0.39 16.36
N THR A 119 -8.05 -0.15 15.20
CA THR A 119 -8.62 -1.50 15.08
C THR A 119 -7.62 -2.57 15.53
N LEU A 120 -6.33 -2.42 15.15
CA LEU A 120 -5.25 -3.31 15.63
C LEU A 120 -5.03 -3.19 17.14
N TRP A 121 -5.07 -1.98 17.71
CA TRP A 121 -4.91 -1.78 19.16
C TRP A 121 -6.08 -2.37 19.95
N ILE A 122 -7.33 -2.22 19.48
CA ILE A 122 -8.50 -2.83 20.13
C ILE A 122 -8.41 -4.36 20.07
N ALA A 123 -8.04 -4.94 18.93
CA ALA A 123 -7.81 -6.37 18.80
C ALA A 123 -6.67 -6.86 19.72
N GLN A 124 -5.58 -6.10 19.82
CA GLN A 124 -4.44 -6.40 20.68
C GLN A 124 -4.77 -6.29 22.18
N GLU A 125 -5.57 -5.32 22.59
CA GLU A 125 -6.02 -5.19 23.97
C GLU A 125 -6.99 -6.32 24.36
N ALA A 126 -7.90 -6.71 23.47
CA ALA A 126 -8.76 -7.87 23.66
C ALA A 126 -7.94 -9.18 23.75
N LEU A 127 -6.97 -9.37 22.86
CA LEU A 127 -6.06 -10.52 22.86
C LEU A 127 -5.22 -10.58 24.14
N TRP A 128 -4.67 -9.43 24.58
CA TRP A 128 -3.95 -9.31 25.83
C TRP A 128 -4.83 -9.67 27.03
N LEU A 129 -6.05 -9.11 27.12
CA LEU A 129 -6.98 -9.40 28.22
C LEU A 129 -7.36 -10.89 28.29
N HIS A 130 -7.56 -11.53 27.13
CA HIS A 130 -7.87 -12.97 27.05
C HIS A 130 -6.70 -13.84 27.54
N TYR A 131 -5.49 -13.59 27.06
CA TYR A 131 -4.31 -14.42 27.38
C TYR A 131 -3.52 -13.97 28.62
N LYS A 132 -3.88 -12.86 29.27
CA LYS A 132 -3.13 -12.25 30.39
C LYS A 132 -2.73 -13.25 31.47
N GLN A 133 -3.67 -14.02 31.99
CA GLN A 133 -3.41 -14.95 33.10
C GLN A 133 -2.50 -16.11 32.66
N GLU A 134 -2.66 -16.60 31.43
CA GLU A 134 -1.78 -17.65 30.91
C GLU A 134 -0.36 -17.13 30.68
N TYR A 135 -0.23 -15.93 30.12
CA TYR A 135 1.06 -15.27 29.91
C TYR A 135 1.81 -15.01 31.22
N LEU A 136 1.13 -14.48 32.24
CA LEU A 136 1.72 -14.24 33.56
C LEU A 136 2.22 -15.55 34.18
N ARG A 137 1.42 -16.62 34.14
CA ARG A 137 1.80 -17.97 34.58
C ARG A 137 3.01 -18.53 33.80
N ARG A 138 3.06 -18.33 32.48
CA ARG A 138 4.22 -18.73 31.64
C ARG A 138 5.48 -17.96 32.03
N CYS A 139 5.37 -16.67 32.30
CA CYS A 139 6.48 -15.85 32.78
C CYS A 139 6.96 -16.31 34.16
N GLN A 140 6.05 -16.51 35.12
CA GLN A 140 6.36 -17.03 36.44
C GLN A 140 7.15 -18.35 36.37
N ALA A 141 6.66 -19.34 35.62
CA ALA A 141 7.35 -20.61 35.46
C ALA A 141 8.76 -20.46 34.83
N PHE A 142 8.95 -19.53 33.90
CA PHE A 142 10.27 -19.19 33.36
C PHE A 142 11.19 -18.55 34.41
N PHE A 143 10.68 -17.59 35.19
CA PHE A 143 11.45 -16.93 36.25
C PHE A 143 11.84 -17.90 37.37
N GLU A 144 10.93 -18.79 37.79
CA GLU A 144 11.19 -19.87 38.75
C GLU A 144 12.27 -20.83 38.25
N ALA A 145 12.15 -21.31 37.00
CA ALA A 145 13.12 -22.22 36.38
C ALA A 145 14.49 -21.57 36.08
N SER A 146 14.53 -20.24 35.93
CA SER A 146 15.75 -19.49 35.55
C SER A 146 16.38 -18.73 36.72
N TRP A 147 15.82 -18.77 37.94
CA TRP A 147 16.36 -18.02 39.07
C TRP A 147 17.78 -18.50 39.42
N PRO A 148 18.77 -17.62 39.66
CA PRO A 148 18.67 -16.15 39.77
C PRO A 148 19.11 -15.37 38.51
N LEU A 149 19.14 -15.98 37.32
CA LEU A 149 19.67 -15.34 36.10
C LEU A 149 18.97 -14.01 35.76
N PRO A 150 17.63 -13.87 35.74
CA PRO A 150 16.98 -12.59 35.45
C PRO A 150 17.43 -11.45 36.39
N ALA A 151 17.43 -11.65 37.71
CA ALA A 151 17.88 -10.63 38.65
C ALA A 151 19.40 -10.34 38.58
N ARG A 152 20.20 -11.26 38.04
CA ARG A 152 21.61 -11.00 37.72
C ARG A 152 21.77 -10.14 36.46
N GLU A 153 20.84 -10.20 35.52
CA GLU A 153 20.85 -9.37 34.30
C GLU A 153 20.24 -7.98 34.54
N MET A 154 18.99 -7.89 35.04
CA MET A 154 18.17 -6.67 35.26
C MET A 154 18.93 -5.41 35.75
N ASP A 155 18.46 -4.22 35.37
CA ASP A 155 19.02 -2.97 35.90
C ASP A 155 18.85 -2.91 37.44
N PRO A 156 19.92 -2.62 38.22
CA PRO A 156 19.86 -2.56 39.68
C PRO A 156 18.87 -1.54 40.24
N TRP A 157 18.56 -0.46 39.52
CA TRP A 157 17.53 0.49 39.91
C TRP A 157 16.13 0.03 39.49
N ALA A 158 15.96 -0.62 38.34
CA ALA A 158 14.70 -1.26 37.98
C ALA A 158 14.28 -2.33 39.02
N LEU A 159 15.26 -3.08 39.55
CA LEU A 159 15.07 -3.97 40.70
C LEU A 159 14.58 -3.22 41.95
N VAL A 160 15.28 -2.15 42.35
CA VAL A 160 14.92 -1.33 43.52
C VAL A 160 13.55 -0.67 43.38
N ASP A 161 13.21 -0.15 42.20
CA ASP A 161 11.94 0.54 41.94
C ASP A 161 10.76 -0.43 41.90
N THR A 162 10.96 -1.64 41.34
CA THR A 162 9.93 -2.69 41.37
C THR A 162 9.71 -3.25 42.78
N LEU A 163 10.77 -3.36 43.60
CA LEU A 163 10.64 -3.76 45.01
C LEU A 163 10.01 -2.66 45.88
N ALA A 164 10.21 -1.40 45.53
CA ALA A 164 9.56 -0.26 46.18
C ALA A 164 8.06 -0.20 45.86
N SER A 165 7.64 -0.45 44.62
CA SER A 165 6.23 -0.36 44.20
C SER A 165 5.33 -1.50 44.70
N ILE A 166 5.89 -2.49 45.41
CA ILE A 166 5.15 -3.58 46.07
C ILE A 166 5.38 -3.65 47.60
N ASP A 167 5.94 -2.58 48.18
CA ASP A 167 6.27 -2.42 49.60
C ASP A 167 7.24 -3.49 50.17
N MET A 168 8.09 -4.07 49.32
CA MET A 168 9.03 -5.14 49.68
C MET A 168 10.50 -4.69 49.67
N LEU A 169 10.79 -3.40 49.48
CA LEU A 169 12.17 -2.89 49.45
C LEU A 169 12.85 -3.04 50.82
N PRO A 170 13.98 -3.78 50.95
CA PRO A 170 14.61 -4.03 52.24
C PRO A 170 15.13 -2.75 52.87
N GLN A 171 15.08 -2.63 54.19
CA GLN A 171 15.49 -1.40 54.89
C GLN A 171 16.94 -0.99 54.59
N ALA A 172 17.81 -1.96 54.30
CA ALA A 172 19.19 -1.75 53.86
C ALA A 172 19.36 -1.14 52.45
N LEU A 173 18.28 -1.08 51.65
CA LEU A 173 18.17 -0.43 50.33
C LEU A 173 17.21 0.78 50.34
N GLN A 174 16.28 0.91 51.29
CA GLN A 174 15.39 2.07 51.40
C GLN A 174 16.15 3.41 51.50
N ASN A 175 17.24 3.46 52.27
CA ASN A 175 18.09 4.65 52.39
C ASN A 175 18.84 4.96 51.08
N LEU A 176 19.13 3.94 50.26
CA LEU A 176 19.79 4.08 48.96
C LEU A 176 18.80 4.58 47.88
N ALA A 177 17.57 4.05 47.87
CA ALA A 177 16.53 4.45 46.92
C ALA A 177 16.11 5.92 47.07
N LYS A 178 16.25 6.46 48.30
CA LYS A 178 16.00 7.86 48.67
C LYS A 178 17.13 8.83 48.28
N ASP A 179 18.34 8.36 47.94
CA ASP A 179 19.46 9.23 47.55
C ASP A 179 19.44 9.54 46.03
N PRO A 180 19.16 10.79 45.61
CA PRO A 180 19.17 11.15 44.19
C PRO A 180 20.58 11.14 43.58
N ALA A 181 21.64 11.30 44.39
CA ALA A 181 23.02 11.25 43.91
C ALA A 181 23.44 9.81 43.57
N ALA A 182 23.04 8.83 44.39
CA ALA A 182 23.25 7.41 44.12
C ALA A 182 22.60 6.97 42.79
N ARG A 183 21.37 7.43 42.50
CA ARG A 183 20.70 7.17 41.21
C ARG A 183 21.40 7.85 40.03
N ARG A 184 21.72 9.14 40.14
CA ARG A 184 22.21 9.97 39.01
C ARG A 184 23.65 9.62 38.62
N HIS A 185 24.59 9.67 39.56
CA HIS A 185 25.99 9.29 39.33
C HIS A 185 26.65 8.87 40.66
N PRO A 186 26.70 7.56 40.98
CA PRO A 186 27.47 7.08 42.12
C PRO A 186 28.96 7.38 41.91
N ARG A 187 29.55 8.20 42.79
CA ARG A 187 30.90 8.77 42.63
C ARG A 187 32.00 7.68 42.59
N GLY A 188 32.42 7.33 41.38
CA GLY A 188 33.53 6.39 41.09
C GLY A 188 33.09 4.93 40.97
N ASP A 189 33.64 4.21 39.99
CA ASP A 189 33.17 2.89 39.57
C ASP A 189 33.19 1.83 40.68
N LYS A 190 34.16 1.90 41.61
CA LYS A 190 34.21 0.99 42.76
C LYS A 190 33.00 1.16 43.69
N LYS A 191 32.51 2.40 43.90
CA LYS A 191 31.29 2.64 44.69
C LYS A 191 30.04 2.20 43.93
N ARG A 192 29.98 2.47 42.62
CA ARG A 192 28.92 1.97 41.73
C ARG A 192 28.82 0.44 41.80
N TYR A 193 29.93 -0.25 41.59
CA TYR A 193 30.02 -1.71 41.63
C TYR A 193 29.57 -2.29 42.97
N LEU A 194 30.04 -1.74 44.10
CA LEU A 194 29.64 -2.22 45.43
C LEU A 194 28.13 -2.01 45.71
N VAL A 195 27.55 -0.90 45.25
CA VAL A 195 26.10 -0.65 45.36
C VAL A 195 25.32 -1.65 44.50
N VAL A 196 25.68 -1.79 43.22
CA VAL A 196 25.04 -2.72 42.28
C VAL A 196 25.13 -4.17 42.77
N LYS A 197 26.31 -4.56 43.26
CA LYS A 197 26.57 -5.86 43.86
C LYS A 197 25.70 -6.08 45.10
N LYS A 198 25.66 -5.13 46.04
CA LYS A 198 24.82 -5.22 47.25
C LYS A 198 23.33 -5.37 46.93
N ILE A 199 22.81 -4.64 45.93
CA ILE A 199 21.42 -4.80 45.47
C ILE A 199 21.21 -6.24 44.98
N LYS A 200 22.00 -6.69 43.99
CA LYS A 200 21.79 -8.00 43.36
C LYS A 200 22.05 -9.17 44.32
N GLU A 201 23.03 -9.08 45.22
CA GLU A 201 23.28 -10.10 46.24
C GLU A 201 22.15 -10.15 47.29
N SER A 202 21.63 -9.01 47.72
CA SER A 202 20.51 -8.99 48.69
C SER A 202 19.23 -9.54 48.05
N VAL A 203 18.91 -9.14 46.81
CA VAL A 203 17.74 -9.68 46.10
C VAL A 203 17.84 -11.19 45.84
N VAL A 204 19.04 -11.70 45.51
CA VAL A 204 19.23 -13.12 45.19
C VAL A 204 19.32 -14.01 46.44
N ARG A 205 19.76 -13.48 47.60
CA ARG A 205 19.96 -14.26 48.83
C ARG A 205 18.84 -14.10 49.86
N ASP A 206 18.28 -12.90 50.01
CA ASP A 206 17.46 -12.54 51.17
C ASP A 206 15.94 -12.71 50.94
N TYR A 207 15.49 -12.98 49.70
CA TYR A 207 14.07 -13.15 49.38
C TYR A 207 13.62 -14.62 49.42
N PRO A 208 12.51 -14.93 50.11
CA PRO A 208 11.91 -16.26 50.06
C PRO A 208 11.19 -16.49 48.71
N PRO A 209 11.11 -17.74 48.20
CA PRO A 209 10.45 -18.04 46.93
C PRO A 209 9.00 -17.54 46.81
N THR A 210 8.26 -17.52 47.92
CA THR A 210 6.89 -17.01 48.04
C THR A 210 6.76 -15.50 47.78
N GLU A 211 7.85 -14.75 47.90
CA GLU A 211 7.88 -13.32 47.59
C GLU A 211 8.38 -13.04 46.17
N LEU A 212 9.18 -13.96 45.60
CA LEU A 212 9.64 -13.84 44.21
C LEU A 212 8.46 -13.80 43.23
N GLU A 213 7.40 -14.57 43.45
CA GLU A 213 6.16 -14.52 42.65
C GLU A 213 5.57 -13.10 42.56
N ARG A 214 5.43 -12.40 43.71
CA ARG A 214 4.93 -11.01 43.76
C ARG A 214 5.84 -10.06 42.99
N PHE A 215 7.15 -10.21 43.15
CA PHE A 215 8.15 -9.42 42.44
C PHE A 215 8.16 -9.68 40.92
N PHE A 216 8.04 -10.94 40.47
CA PHE A 216 7.95 -11.28 39.05
C PHE A 216 6.67 -10.76 38.42
N HIS A 217 5.52 -10.96 39.09
CA HIS A 217 4.23 -10.43 38.62
C HIS A 217 4.28 -8.91 38.47
N ALA A 218 4.88 -8.18 39.43
CA ALA A 218 5.06 -6.74 39.34
C ALA A 218 6.01 -6.33 38.21
N THR A 219 7.19 -6.95 38.10
CA THR A 219 8.19 -6.72 37.04
C THR A 219 7.56 -6.87 35.66
N VAL A 220 6.89 -7.99 35.42
CA VAL A 220 6.27 -8.36 34.14
C VAL A 220 5.06 -7.47 33.85
N THR A 221 4.22 -7.17 34.85
CA THR A 221 3.10 -6.23 34.70
C THR A 221 3.58 -4.83 34.32
N ALA A 222 4.59 -4.29 35.00
CA ALA A 222 5.16 -2.98 34.70
C ALA A 222 5.75 -2.95 33.28
N PHE A 223 6.53 -3.95 32.90
CA PHE A 223 7.11 -4.02 31.55
C PHE A 223 6.04 -4.06 30.44
N ILE A 224 4.94 -4.81 30.62
CA ILE A 224 3.86 -4.84 29.64
C ILE A 224 3.17 -3.47 29.50
N HIS A 225 2.85 -2.81 30.61
CA HIS A 225 2.07 -1.58 30.59
C HIS A 225 2.90 -0.34 30.24
N PHE A 226 4.23 -0.35 30.45
CA PHE A 226 5.11 0.80 30.20
C PHE A 226 6.07 0.63 29.02
N ALA A 227 6.28 -0.59 28.50
CA ALA A 227 7.11 -0.83 27.31
C ALA A 227 6.35 -1.54 26.18
N LEU A 228 5.78 -2.73 26.42
CA LEU A 228 5.21 -3.52 25.32
C LEU A 228 3.94 -2.90 24.72
N LEU A 229 2.92 -2.58 25.53
CA LEU A 229 1.69 -1.97 25.02
C LEU A 229 1.93 -0.54 24.47
N PRO A 230 2.67 0.37 25.14
CA PRO A 230 3.00 1.67 24.57
C PRO A 230 3.78 1.59 23.24
N GLY A 231 4.72 0.65 23.13
CA GLY A 231 5.47 0.45 21.90
C GLY A 231 4.65 -0.12 20.75
N ILE A 232 3.59 -0.89 21.02
CA ILE A 232 2.61 -1.28 19.98
C ILE A 232 1.83 -0.06 19.46
N TYR A 233 1.53 0.92 20.34
CA TYR A 233 0.85 2.14 19.91
C TYR A 233 1.76 3.05 19.06
N SER A 234 3.06 3.14 19.36
CA SER A 234 4.04 3.86 18.52
C SER A 234 4.47 3.08 17.27
N GLY A 235 4.26 1.76 17.24
CA GLY A 235 4.75 0.86 16.20
C GLY A 235 6.23 0.46 16.36
N LYS A 236 6.84 0.71 17.52
CA LYS A 236 8.22 0.34 17.84
C LYS A 236 8.40 -0.03 19.31
N TRP A 237 9.03 -1.18 19.58
CA TRP A 237 9.57 -1.51 20.90
C TRP A 237 11.00 -0.94 21.07
N ASP A 238 11.27 -0.29 22.21
CA ASP A 238 12.64 0.09 22.58
C ASP A 238 13.33 -1.12 23.23
N VAL A 239 14.05 -1.88 22.40
CA VAL A 239 14.76 -3.09 22.82
C VAL A 239 15.93 -2.76 23.72
N ALA A 240 16.58 -1.60 23.55
CA ALA A 240 17.75 -1.22 24.33
C ALA A 240 17.38 -0.82 25.78
N ASP A 241 16.29 -0.08 26.00
CA ASP A 241 15.77 0.16 27.36
C ASP A 241 15.21 -1.13 27.98
N GLY A 242 14.50 -1.95 27.18
CA GLY A 242 13.99 -3.25 27.60
C GLY A 242 15.09 -4.21 28.08
N GLU A 243 16.17 -4.36 27.29
CA GLU A 243 17.30 -5.25 27.57
C GLU A 243 18.04 -4.77 28.83
N LYS A 244 18.26 -3.46 28.93
CA LYS A 244 18.86 -2.85 30.12
C LYS A 244 18.01 -3.12 31.37
N ARG A 245 16.69 -2.92 31.31
CA ARG A 245 15.80 -3.02 32.49
C ARG A 245 15.53 -4.46 32.92
N LEU A 246 15.19 -5.34 31.98
CA LEU A 246 14.85 -6.74 32.28
C LEU A 246 16.03 -7.72 32.22
N GLY A 247 17.08 -7.41 31.46
CA GLY A 247 18.05 -8.40 31.02
C GLY A 247 17.66 -9.08 29.71
N PRO A 248 18.64 -9.49 28.87
CA PRO A 248 18.37 -10.10 27.57
C PRO A 248 17.60 -11.42 27.67
N SER A 249 17.82 -12.25 28.68
CA SER A 249 17.13 -13.55 28.81
C SER A 249 15.64 -13.36 29.13
N ALA A 250 15.33 -12.50 30.10
CA ALA A 250 13.95 -12.19 30.47
C ALA A 250 13.21 -11.41 29.37
N LEU A 251 13.88 -10.47 28.69
CA LEU A 251 13.30 -9.78 27.54
C LEU A 251 13.02 -10.75 26.39
N THR A 252 13.96 -11.63 26.04
CA THR A 252 13.79 -12.63 24.96
C THR A 252 12.57 -13.50 25.23
N PHE A 253 12.43 -14.04 26.45
CA PHE A 253 11.26 -14.83 26.83
C PHE A 253 9.96 -14.02 26.75
N ALA A 254 9.96 -12.79 27.27
CA ALA A 254 8.80 -11.91 27.26
C ALA A 254 8.33 -11.61 25.82
N LEU A 255 9.24 -11.23 24.91
CA LEU A 255 8.95 -10.94 23.50
C LEU A 255 8.43 -12.17 22.75
N LEU A 256 9.06 -13.34 22.94
CA LEU A 256 8.64 -14.59 22.30
C LEU A 256 7.24 -15.03 22.73
N THR A 257 6.92 -14.92 24.02
CA THR A 257 5.67 -15.45 24.58
C THR A 257 4.52 -14.44 24.62
N PHE A 258 4.78 -13.14 24.41
CA PHE A 258 3.73 -12.11 24.50
C PHE A 258 2.64 -12.33 23.44
N PRO A 259 1.35 -12.42 23.83
CA PRO A 259 0.26 -12.63 22.89
C PRO A 259 0.11 -11.40 22.01
N LEU A 260 0.33 -11.55 20.71
CA LEU A 260 0.46 -10.46 19.74
C LEU A 260 -0.36 -10.79 18.49
N VAL A 261 -1.15 -9.84 17.99
CA VAL A 261 -1.94 -9.99 16.76
C VAL A 261 -1.00 -10.26 15.57
N ASP A 262 -1.37 -11.16 14.65
CA ASP A 262 -0.49 -11.60 13.56
C ASP A 262 0.04 -10.45 12.68
N LYS A 263 -0.79 -9.43 12.42
CA LYS A 263 -0.42 -8.20 11.71
C LYS A 263 0.66 -7.35 12.41
N LEU A 264 0.96 -7.62 13.68
CA LEU A 264 2.03 -6.99 14.46
C LEU A 264 3.24 -7.92 14.66
N SER A 265 3.21 -9.15 14.14
CA SER A 265 4.29 -10.14 14.33
C SER A 265 5.65 -9.68 13.81
N ASP A 266 5.69 -8.83 12.77
CA ASP A 266 6.89 -8.19 12.26
C ASP A 266 7.60 -7.32 13.32
N MET A 267 6.87 -6.72 14.27
CA MET A 267 7.48 -6.00 15.40
C MET A 267 8.24 -6.95 16.34
N ARG A 268 7.69 -8.15 16.59
CA ARG A 268 8.38 -9.17 17.40
C ARG A 268 9.64 -9.66 16.68
N THR A 269 9.54 -9.91 15.37
CA THR A 269 10.69 -10.31 14.54
C THR A 269 11.78 -9.24 14.56
N ALA A 270 11.43 -7.96 14.34
CA ALA A 270 12.38 -6.85 14.40
C ALA A 270 13.05 -6.72 15.78
N ALA A 271 12.27 -6.80 16.86
CA ALA A 271 12.79 -6.63 18.22
C ALA A 271 13.73 -7.78 18.65
N LEU A 272 13.40 -9.03 18.29
CA LEU A 272 14.28 -10.17 18.54
C LEU A 272 15.58 -10.08 17.72
N LEU A 273 15.55 -9.49 16.53
CA LEU A 273 16.75 -9.23 15.72
C LEU A 273 17.60 -8.06 16.25
N GLU A 274 16.99 -7.03 16.84
CA GLU A 274 17.73 -5.98 17.54
C GLU A 274 18.42 -6.54 18.80
N LEU A 275 17.71 -7.35 19.60
CA LEU A 275 18.22 -7.96 20.82
C LEU A 275 19.36 -8.96 20.54
N ALA A 276 19.15 -9.88 19.60
CA ALA A 276 20.21 -10.76 19.11
C ALA A 276 21.35 -9.97 18.43
N GLY A 277 21.11 -8.73 17.99
CA GLY A 277 22.10 -7.84 17.39
C GLY A 277 23.01 -7.16 18.41
N GLY A 278 22.50 -6.86 19.62
CA GLY A 278 23.27 -6.30 20.74
C GLY A 278 24.42 -7.21 21.15
N ALA A 279 24.11 -8.48 21.45
CA ALA A 279 25.09 -9.50 21.82
C ALA A 279 25.99 -9.94 20.65
N ALA A 280 25.53 -9.84 19.40
CA ALA A 280 26.23 -10.40 18.23
C ALA A 280 27.42 -9.59 17.70
N LYS A 281 27.74 -8.42 18.26
CA LYS A 281 28.79 -7.51 17.73
C LYS A 281 30.18 -8.13 17.57
N GLU A 282 30.47 -9.23 18.28
CA GLU A 282 31.78 -9.91 18.23
C GLU A 282 31.74 -11.32 17.57
N SER A 283 30.56 -11.88 17.24
CA SER A 283 30.48 -13.28 16.77
C SER A 283 29.28 -13.68 15.88
N GLY A 284 28.16 -12.95 15.87
CA GLY A 284 26.87 -13.48 15.37
C GLY A 284 26.53 -13.25 13.89
N ALA A 285 27.50 -12.97 13.03
CA ALA A 285 27.26 -12.46 11.67
C ALA A 285 26.33 -13.28 10.72
N PRO A 286 26.36 -14.64 10.66
CA PRO A 286 25.63 -15.36 9.62
C PRO A 286 24.11 -15.43 9.85
N ILE A 287 23.67 -15.67 11.08
CA ILE A 287 22.23 -15.79 11.42
C ILE A 287 21.52 -14.45 11.15
N HIS A 288 22.16 -13.33 11.48
CA HIS A 288 21.65 -11.98 11.17
C HIS A 288 21.52 -11.72 9.67
N ARG A 289 22.47 -12.18 8.85
CA ARG A 289 22.35 -12.08 7.39
C ARG A 289 21.18 -12.92 6.87
N TYR A 290 21.02 -14.15 7.36
CA TYR A 290 19.94 -15.04 6.96
C TYR A 290 18.57 -14.49 7.35
N ALA A 291 18.39 -14.05 8.60
CA ALA A 291 17.12 -13.49 9.06
C ALA A 291 16.74 -12.18 8.35
N ARG A 292 17.70 -11.29 8.06
CA ARG A 292 17.45 -10.11 7.21
C ARG A 292 17.10 -10.50 5.77
N THR A 293 17.66 -11.60 5.26
CA THR A 293 17.33 -12.12 3.92
C THR A 293 15.89 -12.66 3.89
N LEU A 294 15.48 -13.43 4.91
CA LEU A 294 14.10 -13.87 5.07
C LEU A 294 13.13 -12.71 5.26
N GLN A 295 13.45 -11.73 6.12
CA GLN A 295 12.61 -10.55 6.32
C GLN A 295 12.45 -9.75 5.02
N LYS A 296 13.54 -9.57 4.25
CA LYS A 296 13.46 -8.96 2.92
C LYS A 296 12.57 -9.76 1.98
N GLN A 297 12.78 -11.08 1.87
CA GLN A 297 11.96 -11.96 1.02
C GLN A 297 10.48 -11.90 1.40
N LEU A 298 10.17 -11.79 2.70
CA LEU A 298 8.81 -11.66 3.21
C LEU A 298 8.21 -10.30 2.82
N SER A 299 8.95 -9.19 2.96
CA SER A 299 8.50 -7.87 2.48
C SER A 299 8.37 -7.78 0.96
N ASP A 300 9.28 -8.41 0.21
CA ASP A 300 9.20 -8.51 -1.25
C ASP A 300 7.91 -9.25 -1.63
N LYS A 301 7.56 -10.34 -0.91
CA LYS A 301 6.32 -11.11 -1.12
C LYS A 301 5.05 -10.40 -0.66
N GLN A 302 5.08 -9.63 0.44
CA GLN A 302 3.98 -8.73 0.82
C GLN A 302 3.70 -7.73 -0.33
N SER A 303 4.74 -7.11 -0.90
CA SER A 303 4.58 -6.16 -2.01
C SER A 303 4.10 -6.81 -3.33
N ASP A 304 4.46 -8.08 -3.59
CA ASP A 304 3.88 -8.88 -4.67
C ASP A 304 2.37 -9.11 -4.46
N VAL A 305 1.95 -9.42 -3.22
CA VAL A 305 0.55 -9.66 -2.86
C VAL A 305 -0.28 -8.36 -2.93
N GLU A 306 0.25 -7.23 -2.47
CA GLU A 306 -0.39 -5.93 -2.61
C GLU A 306 -0.58 -5.54 -4.08
N ARG A 307 0.44 -5.76 -4.92
CA ARG A 307 0.33 -5.54 -6.37
C ARG A 307 -0.75 -6.43 -6.98
N LEU A 308 -0.74 -7.74 -6.68
CA LEU A 308 -1.75 -8.67 -7.20
C LEU A 308 -3.17 -8.34 -6.70
N SER A 309 -3.32 -7.86 -5.47
CA SER A 309 -4.59 -7.34 -4.94
C SER A 309 -5.09 -6.12 -5.73
N THR A 310 -4.18 -5.19 -6.04
CA THR A 310 -4.47 -4.01 -6.87
C THR A 310 -4.84 -4.40 -8.30
N ASP A 311 -4.10 -5.32 -8.92
CA ASP A 311 -4.37 -5.86 -10.25
C ASP A 311 -5.73 -6.58 -10.30
N LEU A 312 -6.08 -7.36 -9.27
CA LEU A 312 -7.40 -7.97 -9.12
C LEU A 312 -8.52 -6.93 -8.96
N GLY A 313 -8.26 -5.81 -8.28
CA GLY A 313 -9.18 -4.67 -8.20
C GLY A 313 -9.50 -4.10 -9.58
N HIS A 314 -8.47 -3.75 -10.36
CA HIS A 314 -8.64 -3.26 -11.72
C HIS A 314 -9.27 -4.30 -12.67
N MET A 315 -9.00 -5.58 -12.49
CA MET A 315 -9.65 -6.64 -13.28
C MET A 315 -11.15 -6.77 -12.95
N ARG A 316 -11.55 -6.62 -11.69
CA ARG A 316 -12.98 -6.57 -11.29
C ARG A 316 -13.68 -5.34 -11.86
N GLU A 317 -13.06 -4.17 -11.77
CA GLU A 317 -13.56 -2.92 -12.37
C GLU A 317 -13.78 -3.07 -13.89
N ARG A 318 -12.79 -3.63 -14.60
CA ARG A 318 -12.87 -3.92 -16.04
C ARG A 318 -13.97 -4.93 -16.39
N LEU A 319 -14.21 -5.94 -15.54
CA LEU A 319 -15.32 -6.88 -15.72
C LEU A 319 -16.67 -6.19 -15.60
N VAL A 320 -16.90 -5.38 -14.56
CA VAL A 320 -18.15 -4.61 -14.40
C VAL A 320 -18.43 -3.70 -15.60
N VAL A 321 -17.40 -3.03 -16.13
CA VAL A 321 -17.52 -2.20 -17.35
C VAL A 321 -17.81 -3.05 -18.60
N ALA A 322 -17.26 -4.26 -18.70
CA ALA A 322 -17.53 -5.18 -19.81
C ALA A 322 -18.94 -5.79 -19.73
N GLU A 323 -19.39 -6.20 -18.56
CA GLU A 323 -20.74 -6.72 -18.31
C GLU A 323 -21.82 -5.67 -18.60
N LYS A 324 -21.58 -4.40 -18.21
CA LYS A 324 -22.46 -3.29 -18.57
C LYS A 324 -22.58 -3.13 -20.10
N LYS A 325 -21.45 -3.13 -20.83
CA LYS A 325 -21.45 -3.02 -22.30
C LYS A 325 -22.10 -4.23 -22.98
N LEU A 326 -21.93 -5.43 -22.43
CA LEU A 326 -22.59 -6.65 -22.88
C LEU A 326 -24.11 -6.54 -22.70
N HIS A 327 -24.58 -5.94 -21.60
CA HIS A 327 -26.00 -5.67 -21.37
C HIS A 327 -26.56 -4.62 -22.34
N GLU A 328 -25.86 -3.48 -22.51
CA GLU A 328 -26.23 -2.42 -23.46
C GLU A 328 -26.34 -2.97 -24.90
N SER A 329 -25.36 -3.74 -25.36
CA SER A 329 -25.37 -4.37 -26.69
C SER A 329 -26.46 -5.45 -26.84
N ARG A 330 -26.81 -6.16 -25.76
CA ARG A 330 -27.94 -7.11 -25.75
C ARG A 330 -29.29 -6.39 -25.82
N GLU A 331 -29.45 -5.24 -25.17
CA GLU A 331 -30.64 -4.40 -25.33
C GLU A 331 -30.74 -3.85 -26.76
N GLU A 332 -29.66 -3.33 -27.32
CA GLU A 332 -29.64 -2.83 -28.70
C GLU A 332 -29.99 -3.96 -29.70
N SER A 333 -29.36 -5.13 -29.56
CA SER A 333 -29.68 -6.32 -30.34
C SER A 333 -31.16 -6.74 -30.22
N ARG A 334 -31.77 -6.54 -29.05
CA ARG A 334 -33.20 -6.78 -28.85
C ARG A 334 -34.03 -5.71 -29.55
N ARG A 335 -33.76 -4.42 -29.34
CA ARG A 335 -34.48 -3.31 -29.99
C ARG A 335 -34.43 -3.41 -31.53
N LEU A 336 -33.28 -3.83 -32.09
CA LEU A 336 -33.13 -4.08 -33.52
C LEU A 336 -33.96 -5.27 -34.00
N ARG A 337 -34.04 -6.37 -33.24
CA ARG A 337 -34.93 -7.50 -33.57
C ARG A 337 -36.40 -7.14 -33.45
N ASP A 338 -36.79 -6.44 -32.39
CA ASP A 338 -38.16 -6.00 -32.14
C ASP A 338 -38.60 -5.01 -33.24
N SER A 339 -37.72 -4.10 -33.68
CA SER A 339 -37.93 -3.20 -34.82
C SER A 339 -38.01 -3.95 -36.16
N LEU A 340 -37.11 -4.91 -36.42
CA LEU A 340 -37.11 -5.68 -37.66
C LEU A 340 -38.34 -6.60 -37.76
N ALA A 341 -38.79 -7.18 -36.64
CA ALA A 341 -40.04 -7.88 -36.54
C ALA A 341 -41.25 -6.95 -36.78
N ALA A 342 -41.22 -5.73 -36.25
CA ALA A 342 -42.25 -4.72 -36.53
C ALA A 342 -42.29 -4.35 -38.01
N THR A 343 -41.15 -4.13 -38.69
CA THR A 343 -41.10 -3.86 -40.14
C THR A 343 -41.50 -5.08 -40.99
N GLN A 344 -41.31 -6.31 -40.50
CA GLN A 344 -41.83 -7.52 -41.14
C GLN A 344 -43.34 -7.74 -40.91
N GLN A 345 -43.89 -7.27 -39.79
CA GLN A 345 -45.32 -7.28 -39.51
C GLN A 345 -46.07 -6.06 -40.07
N GLU A 346 -45.37 -4.97 -40.38
CA GLU A 346 -45.92 -3.88 -41.19
C GLU A 346 -46.43 -4.45 -42.53
N PRO A 347 -47.55 -3.95 -43.06
CA PRO A 347 -48.43 -4.73 -43.90
C PRO A 347 -47.98 -4.82 -45.37
N ALA A 348 -46.70 -5.05 -45.63
CA ALA A 348 -46.15 -5.35 -46.95
C ALA A 348 -46.88 -6.53 -47.59
N GLU A 349 -47.10 -7.63 -46.87
CA GLU A 349 -47.89 -8.76 -47.34
C GLU A 349 -49.35 -8.38 -47.62
N SER A 350 -50.01 -7.63 -46.73
CA SER A 350 -51.40 -7.20 -46.95
C SER A 350 -51.54 -6.21 -48.12
N ALA A 351 -50.56 -5.33 -48.33
CA ALA A 351 -50.54 -4.37 -49.42
C ALA A 351 -50.21 -5.02 -50.77
N TYR A 352 -49.26 -5.96 -50.80
CA TYR A 352 -48.99 -6.78 -51.99
C TYR A 352 -50.16 -7.72 -52.29
N ALA A 353 -50.75 -8.38 -51.30
CA ALA A 353 -51.94 -9.23 -51.50
C ALA A 353 -53.11 -8.42 -52.10
N ARG A 354 -53.40 -7.22 -51.57
CA ARG A 354 -54.40 -6.31 -52.15
C ARG A 354 -54.06 -5.90 -53.58
N LYS A 355 -52.80 -5.52 -53.87
CA LYS A 355 -52.35 -5.18 -55.24
C LYS A 355 -52.47 -6.37 -56.19
N VAL A 356 -52.05 -7.57 -55.77
CA VAL A 356 -52.16 -8.81 -56.54
C VAL A 356 -53.63 -9.18 -56.79
N GLN A 357 -54.51 -9.01 -55.80
CA GLN A 357 -55.94 -9.28 -55.95
C GLN A 357 -56.64 -8.26 -56.88
N ALA A 358 -56.24 -6.98 -56.83
CA ALA A 358 -56.70 -5.96 -57.76
C ALA A 358 -56.20 -6.20 -59.20
N LEU A 359 -54.94 -6.63 -59.36
CA LEU A 359 -54.37 -7.03 -60.66
C LEU A 359 -55.05 -8.29 -61.21
N LYS A 360 -55.37 -9.28 -60.37
CA LYS A 360 -56.15 -10.47 -60.77
C LYS A 360 -57.53 -10.09 -61.28
N ARG A 361 -58.29 -9.25 -60.56
CA ARG A 361 -59.59 -8.75 -61.06
C ARG A 361 -59.44 -8.03 -62.40
N ARG A 362 -58.45 -7.16 -62.55
CA ARG A 362 -58.21 -6.45 -63.82
C ARG A 362 -57.80 -7.40 -64.96
N LEU A 363 -57.13 -8.52 -64.67
CA LEU A 363 -56.86 -9.58 -65.65
C LEU A 363 -58.14 -10.35 -65.99
N GLU A 364 -58.97 -10.70 -65.02
CA GLU A 364 -60.29 -11.33 -65.22
C GLU A 364 -61.21 -10.44 -66.08
N ASP A 365 -61.22 -9.12 -65.82
CA ASP A 365 -61.94 -8.11 -66.61
C ASP A 365 -61.42 -8.07 -68.07
N MET A 366 -60.10 -8.00 -68.28
CA MET A 366 -59.51 -8.00 -69.62
C MET A 366 -59.66 -9.34 -70.35
N GLU A 367 -59.67 -10.47 -69.64
CA GLU A 367 -59.97 -11.78 -70.23
C GLU A 367 -61.45 -11.89 -70.63
N ALA A 368 -62.37 -11.33 -69.84
CA ALA A 368 -63.77 -11.22 -70.19
C ALA A 368 -63.99 -10.29 -71.41
N GLU A 369 -63.29 -9.15 -71.47
CA GLU A 369 -63.29 -8.24 -72.61
C GLU A 369 -62.70 -8.90 -73.86
N LEU A 370 -61.54 -9.54 -73.78
CA LEU A 370 -60.94 -10.30 -74.89
C LEU A 370 -61.83 -11.46 -75.33
N LYS A 371 -62.59 -12.09 -74.42
CA LYS A 371 -63.58 -13.13 -74.75
C LYS A 371 -64.79 -12.53 -75.46
N ALA A 372 -65.28 -11.37 -75.04
CA ALA A 372 -66.35 -10.64 -75.72
C ALA A 372 -65.91 -10.15 -77.12
N LEU A 373 -64.70 -9.61 -77.25
CA LEU A 373 -64.08 -9.22 -78.52
C LEU A 373 -63.85 -10.42 -79.43
N ARG A 374 -63.40 -11.58 -78.91
CA ARG A 374 -63.33 -12.84 -79.68
C ARG A 374 -64.71 -13.32 -80.13
N ILE A 375 -65.76 -13.11 -79.35
CA ILE A 375 -67.14 -13.42 -79.76
C ILE A 375 -67.64 -12.43 -80.83
N GLN A 376 -67.29 -11.14 -80.76
CA GLN A 376 -67.56 -10.18 -81.83
C GLN A 376 -66.78 -10.50 -83.11
N GLN A 377 -65.49 -10.82 -83.00
CA GLN A 377 -64.65 -11.26 -84.13
C GLN A 377 -65.16 -12.57 -84.72
N ALA A 378 -65.62 -13.53 -83.91
CA ALA A 378 -66.27 -14.76 -84.40
C ALA A 378 -67.62 -14.47 -85.10
N ARG A 379 -68.38 -13.46 -84.65
CA ARG A 379 -69.59 -12.97 -85.33
C ARG A 379 -69.27 -12.28 -86.66
N HIS A 380 -68.17 -11.53 -86.75
CA HIS A 380 -67.68 -10.96 -88.02
C HIS A 380 -67.11 -12.02 -88.97
N ALA A 381 -66.31 -12.97 -88.47
CA ALA A 381 -65.76 -14.08 -89.24
C ALA A 381 -66.87 -14.99 -89.80
N ARG A 382 -67.96 -15.22 -89.05
CA ARG A 382 -69.16 -15.90 -89.56
C ARG A 382 -69.92 -15.16 -90.67
N ARG A 383 -69.48 -13.95 -91.06
CA ARG A 383 -69.97 -13.21 -92.24
C ARG A 383 -69.00 -13.25 -93.44
N VAL A 384 -67.83 -13.91 -93.32
CA VAL A 384 -66.85 -14.03 -94.41
C VAL A 384 -66.48 -15.51 -94.64
N LYS A 385 -66.70 -15.94 -95.89
CA LYS A 385 -66.30 -17.19 -96.56
C LYS A 385 -65.38 -18.15 -95.77
N VAL A 386 -65.79 -19.40 -95.51
CA VAL A 386 -65.88 -20.53 -96.47
C VAL A 386 -64.52 -21.08 -96.92
N SER A 387 -64.35 -22.38 -96.65
CA SER A 387 -63.38 -23.35 -97.22
C SER A 387 -62.00 -23.56 -96.57
N HIS A 388 -61.50 -24.79 -96.75
CA HIS A 388 -60.14 -25.34 -96.59
C HIS A 388 -59.47 -25.45 -95.20
N GLY A 389 -58.83 -26.61 -94.98
CA GLY A 389 -57.59 -26.71 -94.18
C GLY A 389 -57.63 -27.54 -92.89
N SER A 390 -57.51 -28.86 -93.01
CA SER A 390 -57.09 -29.79 -91.93
C SER A 390 -55.88 -30.59 -92.45
N PRO A 391 -55.08 -31.35 -91.67
CA PRO A 391 -55.13 -31.65 -90.22
C PRO A 391 -53.71 -31.61 -89.54
N MET A 392 -53.50 -32.43 -88.49
CA MET A 392 -52.22 -32.88 -87.86
C MET A 392 -51.46 -31.93 -86.91
N LEU A 393 -50.60 -32.41 -85.98
CA LEU A 393 -50.62 -33.55 -85.02
C LEU A 393 -49.36 -33.47 -84.11
N ILE A 394 -49.29 -34.28 -83.02
CA ILE A 394 -48.13 -34.50 -82.10
C ILE A 394 -47.81 -33.26 -81.20
N ALA A 395 -47.67 -33.28 -79.86
CA ALA A 395 -47.37 -34.26 -78.79
C ALA A 395 -45.89 -34.28 -78.30
N ALA A 396 -45.65 -34.87 -77.12
CA ALA A 396 -44.47 -34.77 -76.21
C ALA A 396 -44.46 -33.49 -75.33
N LYS A 397 -44.12 -33.46 -74.01
CA LYS A 397 -43.42 -34.31 -73.01
C LYS A 397 -42.02 -33.80 -72.61
N PHE A 398 -41.88 -33.52 -71.29
CA PHE A 398 -40.71 -33.75 -70.43
C PHE A 398 -39.39 -32.95 -70.62
N LEU A 399 -38.80 -32.56 -69.46
CA LEU A 399 -37.36 -32.31 -69.18
C LEU A 399 -36.70 -31.11 -69.92
N THR A 400 -35.78 -30.32 -69.36
CA THR A 400 -35.19 -30.23 -68.00
C THR A 400 -35.55 -28.84 -67.40
N LYS A 401 -34.87 -28.12 -66.47
CA LYS A 401 -33.61 -28.19 -65.67
C LYS A 401 -33.85 -27.31 -64.41
N GLY A 402 -33.09 -27.31 -63.31
CA GLY A 402 -31.81 -27.98 -63.02
C GLY A 402 -30.65 -26.99 -62.83
N LEU A 403 -30.72 -26.15 -61.78
CA LEU A 403 -29.60 -25.36 -61.25
C LEU A 403 -29.60 -25.45 -59.72
N ALA A 404 -28.50 -25.94 -59.16
CA ALA A 404 -28.20 -25.79 -57.74
C ALA A 404 -27.26 -24.60 -57.56
N GLN A 405 -27.59 -23.66 -56.68
CA GLN A 405 -26.63 -22.67 -56.19
C GLN A 405 -26.25 -23.02 -54.75
N LYS A 406 -24.95 -23.19 -54.56
CA LYS A 406 -24.31 -23.55 -53.30
C LYS A 406 -23.94 -22.25 -52.59
N GLU A 407 -24.87 -21.66 -51.86
CA GLU A 407 -24.57 -20.49 -51.04
C GLU A 407 -23.60 -20.88 -49.92
N ALA A 408 -22.47 -20.18 -49.85
CA ALA A 408 -21.48 -20.36 -48.81
C ALA A 408 -21.75 -19.33 -47.70
N SER A 409 -22.02 -19.80 -46.49
CA SER A 409 -22.26 -18.94 -45.33
C SER A 409 -21.03 -18.05 -45.04
N PRO A 410 -21.16 -16.71 -45.04
CA PRO A 410 -20.06 -15.81 -44.69
C PRO A 410 -19.97 -15.57 -43.17
N GLY A 411 -18.77 -15.24 -42.70
CA GLY A 411 -18.58 -14.35 -41.54
C GLY A 411 -18.84 -14.91 -40.14
N LEU A 412 -17.91 -15.72 -39.61
CA LEU A 412 -17.61 -15.77 -38.17
C LEU A 412 -16.09 -15.79 -37.98
N ALA A 413 -15.47 -14.61 -38.05
CA ALA A 413 -14.01 -14.45 -37.99
C ALA A 413 -13.54 -13.10 -37.38
N GLU A 414 -14.34 -12.49 -36.49
CA GLU A 414 -14.01 -11.21 -35.82
C GLU A 414 -14.08 -11.33 -34.28
N ASP A 415 -13.17 -12.10 -33.67
CA ASP A 415 -13.01 -12.13 -32.20
C ASP A 415 -11.57 -12.41 -31.72
N ALA A 416 -10.57 -12.22 -32.60
CA ALA A 416 -9.15 -12.53 -32.31
C ALA A 416 -8.27 -11.29 -32.08
N GLU A 417 -8.76 -10.07 -32.38
CA GLU A 417 -7.90 -8.91 -32.66
C GLU A 417 -7.59 -8.00 -31.44
N ARG A 418 -7.69 -8.52 -30.20
CA ARG A 418 -7.34 -7.76 -28.98
C ARG A 418 -6.25 -8.35 -28.09
N ALA A 419 -5.68 -9.50 -28.47
CA ALA A 419 -4.43 -10.02 -27.88
C ALA A 419 -3.18 -9.68 -28.73
N GLY A 420 -3.38 -9.40 -30.03
CA GLY A 420 -2.32 -9.26 -31.04
C GLY A 420 -1.79 -7.84 -31.24
N ALA A 421 -1.55 -7.07 -30.17
CA ALA A 421 -0.86 -5.78 -30.28
C ALA A 421 0.64 -6.00 -30.57
N ALA A 422 0.94 -6.44 -31.79
CA ALA A 422 2.30 -6.75 -32.24
C ALA A 422 3.22 -5.57 -31.95
N LEU A 423 4.28 -5.84 -31.18
CA LEU A 423 5.28 -4.84 -30.81
C LEU A 423 5.89 -4.26 -32.08
N ARG A 424 5.45 -3.05 -32.47
CA ARG A 424 6.04 -2.31 -33.58
C ARG A 424 7.56 -2.27 -33.36
N PRO A 425 8.38 -2.66 -34.35
CA PRO A 425 9.82 -2.68 -34.19
C PRO A 425 10.28 -1.30 -33.75
N VAL A 426 10.96 -1.26 -32.60
CA VAL A 426 11.34 -0.01 -31.95
C VAL A 426 12.60 0.49 -32.61
N ASP A 427 12.48 1.61 -33.32
CA ASP A 427 13.61 2.26 -33.97
C ASP A 427 14.57 2.83 -32.92
N PHE A 428 15.76 2.22 -32.83
CA PHE A 428 16.84 2.64 -31.95
C PHE A 428 17.87 3.55 -32.65
N THR A 429 17.66 3.95 -33.92
CA THR A 429 18.61 4.82 -34.65
C THR A 429 18.85 6.16 -33.95
N ARG A 430 17.86 6.73 -33.27
CA ARG A 430 18.01 7.96 -32.45
C ARG A 430 18.92 7.80 -31.22
N LEU A 431 19.31 6.58 -30.88
CA LEU A 431 20.31 6.31 -29.83
C LEU A 431 21.72 6.11 -30.41
N ALA A 432 21.88 6.09 -31.73
CA ALA A 432 23.16 5.79 -32.38
C ALA A 432 24.28 6.74 -31.93
N GLY A 433 25.35 6.18 -31.39
CA GLY A 433 26.51 6.92 -30.89
C GLY A 433 26.33 7.59 -29.52
N LEU A 434 25.12 7.64 -28.95
CA LEU A 434 24.90 8.25 -27.63
C LEU A 434 25.48 7.39 -26.50
N THR A 435 26.07 8.04 -25.50
CA THR A 435 26.45 7.42 -24.23
C THR A 435 25.35 7.64 -23.19
N ILE A 436 24.73 6.56 -22.72
CA ILE A 436 23.59 6.60 -21.80
C ILE A 436 24.04 6.07 -20.43
N GLY A 437 23.98 6.94 -19.41
CA GLY A 437 24.25 6.57 -18.03
C GLY A 437 23.00 6.11 -17.32
N ILE A 438 22.95 4.86 -16.87
CA ILE A 438 21.85 4.31 -16.08
C ILE A 438 22.30 4.11 -14.63
N PHE A 439 21.63 4.83 -13.72
CA PHE A 439 22.01 4.95 -12.31
C PHE A 439 20.95 4.33 -11.39
N GLY A 440 21.40 3.38 -10.57
CA GLY A 440 20.61 2.53 -9.68
C GLY A 440 20.87 1.04 -9.94
N GLY A 441 20.58 0.20 -8.95
CA GLY A 441 20.82 -1.23 -8.98
C GLY A 441 20.04 -1.98 -10.06
N ILE A 442 20.68 -2.25 -11.20
CA ILE A 442 20.26 -3.22 -12.21
C ILE A 442 20.75 -4.63 -11.82
N GLY A 443 19.89 -5.64 -12.01
CA GLY A 443 20.26 -7.06 -11.88
C GLY A 443 21.11 -7.55 -13.04
N ASP A 444 20.64 -7.30 -14.27
CA ASP A 444 21.28 -7.73 -15.52
C ASP A 444 22.44 -6.80 -15.91
N LYS A 445 23.63 -7.07 -15.35
CA LYS A 445 24.82 -6.20 -15.54
C LYS A 445 25.46 -6.28 -16.93
N GLN A 446 25.06 -7.23 -17.77
CA GLN A 446 25.51 -7.32 -19.16
C GLN A 446 24.48 -6.65 -20.07
N PRO A 447 24.85 -5.59 -20.82
CA PRO A 447 24.01 -5.08 -21.90
C PRO A 447 23.97 -6.09 -23.06
N PRO A 448 22.94 -6.07 -23.92
CA PRO A 448 22.98 -6.79 -25.19
C PRO A 448 24.16 -6.34 -26.05
N ASP A 449 24.87 -7.28 -26.68
CA ASP A 449 26.10 -7.00 -27.43
C ASP A 449 25.90 -6.13 -28.69
N ASP A 450 24.69 -6.12 -29.25
CA ASP A 450 24.33 -5.39 -30.48
C ASP A 450 23.38 -4.21 -30.15
N LEU A 451 23.91 -3.22 -29.42
CA LEU A 451 23.24 -1.94 -29.19
C LEU A 451 23.95 -0.81 -29.96
N PRO A 452 23.21 0.10 -30.64
CA PRO A 452 23.80 1.23 -31.35
C PRO A 452 24.35 2.33 -30.42
N CYS A 453 24.28 2.13 -29.10
CA CYS A 453 24.52 3.13 -28.08
C CYS A 453 25.45 2.58 -26.98
N ARG A 454 26.29 3.44 -26.39
CA ARG A 454 27.21 3.06 -25.31
C ARG A 454 26.50 3.15 -23.97
N LEU A 455 26.40 2.06 -23.22
CA LEU A 455 25.82 2.07 -21.89
C LEU A 455 26.87 2.20 -20.80
N ILE A 456 26.60 3.03 -19.79
CA ILE A 456 27.34 3.09 -18.53
C ILE A 456 26.36 2.74 -17.42
N LEU A 457 26.63 1.65 -16.68
CA LEU A 457 25.75 1.13 -15.63
C LEU A 457 26.41 1.32 -14.26
N HIS A 458 25.73 1.99 -13.32
CA HIS A 458 26.19 2.13 -11.94
C HIS A 458 25.07 1.87 -10.93
N ASP A 459 25.37 1.12 -9.87
CA ASP A 459 24.49 0.94 -8.71
C ASP A 459 24.13 2.25 -7.98
N ALA A 460 24.99 3.25 -8.10
CA ALA A 460 24.94 4.53 -7.41
C ALA A 460 25.03 4.44 -5.86
N GLU A 461 25.61 3.35 -5.34
CA GLU A 461 25.92 3.18 -3.91
C GLU A 461 27.19 3.95 -3.50
N LYS A 462 28.23 3.94 -4.35
CA LYS A 462 29.54 4.54 -4.04
C LYS A 462 29.74 5.87 -4.77
N GLU A 463 29.58 6.97 -4.02
CA GLU A 463 29.57 8.37 -4.50
C GLU A 463 30.68 8.73 -5.50
N ALA A 464 31.93 8.33 -5.22
CA ALA A 464 33.08 8.64 -6.08
C ALA A 464 33.02 7.94 -7.46
N ALA A 465 32.44 6.74 -7.55
CA ALA A 465 32.48 5.93 -8.76
C ALA A 465 31.51 6.42 -9.84
N TRP A 466 30.28 6.77 -9.46
CA TRP A 466 29.24 7.19 -10.41
C TRP A 466 29.30 8.68 -10.74
N ARG A 467 29.89 9.53 -9.88
CA ARG A 467 30.12 10.95 -10.22
C ARG A 467 31.16 11.13 -11.33
N GLY A 468 32.18 10.25 -11.40
CA GLY A 468 33.21 10.30 -12.44
C GLY A 468 32.72 9.97 -13.86
N SER A 469 31.55 9.34 -14.00
CA SER A 469 30.94 8.99 -15.30
C SER A 469 29.86 9.97 -15.77
N LEU A 470 29.28 10.80 -14.88
CA LEU A 470 28.31 11.84 -15.25
C LEU A 470 28.75 12.76 -16.42
N PRO A 471 30.02 13.24 -16.50
CA PRO A 471 30.46 14.05 -17.63
C PRO A 471 30.41 13.30 -18.97
N GLN A 472 30.60 11.98 -18.94
CA GLN A 472 30.70 11.11 -20.12
C GLN A 472 29.34 10.71 -20.72
N CYS A 473 28.23 10.92 -20.00
CA CYS A 473 26.90 10.52 -20.43
C CYS A 473 26.22 11.66 -21.19
N ASP A 474 25.74 11.42 -22.40
CA ASP A 474 24.90 12.36 -23.16
C ASP A 474 23.46 12.37 -22.62
N VAL A 475 22.99 11.20 -22.16
CA VAL A 475 21.65 11.01 -21.59
C VAL A 475 21.75 10.37 -20.21
N LEU A 476 20.95 10.85 -19.26
CA LEU A 476 20.95 10.40 -17.87
C LEU A 476 19.65 9.66 -17.55
N VAL A 477 19.74 8.44 -17.03
CA VAL A 477 18.59 7.62 -16.61
C VAL A 477 18.71 7.28 -15.14
N VAL A 478 17.67 7.60 -14.36
CA VAL A 478 17.61 7.33 -12.92
C VAL A 478 16.54 6.29 -12.60
N LEU A 479 16.93 5.20 -11.92
CA LEU A 479 16.05 4.11 -11.55
C LEU A 479 15.40 4.37 -10.19
N THR A 480 14.21 4.95 -10.18
CA THR A 480 13.58 5.53 -8.97
C THR A 480 13.19 4.52 -7.87
N ARG A 481 13.39 3.22 -8.12
CA ARG A 481 13.17 2.13 -7.16
C ARG A 481 14.46 1.48 -6.64
N ALA A 482 15.61 1.84 -7.21
CA ALA A 482 16.88 1.14 -7.00
C ALA A 482 18.07 2.10 -6.81
N ILE A 483 17.83 3.37 -6.45
CA ILE A 483 18.84 4.39 -6.24
C ILE A 483 18.72 5.03 -4.85
N SER A 484 19.84 5.46 -4.27
CA SER A 484 19.81 6.28 -3.05
C SER A 484 19.21 7.67 -3.33
N HIS A 485 18.44 8.20 -2.38
CA HIS A 485 17.80 9.52 -2.52
C HIS A 485 18.85 10.64 -2.77
N GLN A 486 20.00 10.57 -2.09
CA GLN A 486 21.13 11.49 -2.27
C GLN A 486 21.71 11.44 -3.71
N ALA A 487 21.93 10.25 -4.27
CA ALA A 487 22.43 10.13 -5.64
C ALA A 487 21.41 10.63 -6.67
N MET A 488 20.11 10.32 -6.50
CA MET A 488 19.05 10.85 -7.36
C MET A 488 19.07 12.38 -7.45
N TRP A 489 19.19 13.08 -6.31
CA TRP A 489 19.22 14.55 -6.28
C TRP A 489 20.47 15.12 -6.94
N ALA A 490 21.66 14.56 -6.66
CA ALA A 490 22.90 15.04 -7.25
C ALA A 490 23.04 14.70 -8.77
N ILE A 491 22.42 13.62 -9.26
CA ILE A 491 22.31 13.37 -10.71
C ILE A 491 21.35 14.37 -11.36
N LYS A 492 20.22 14.70 -10.71
CA LYS A 492 19.30 15.74 -11.19
C LYS A 492 19.99 17.10 -11.24
N GLU A 493 20.68 17.49 -10.18
CA GLU A 493 21.44 18.74 -10.09
C GLU A 493 22.48 18.84 -11.23
N HIS A 494 23.21 17.75 -11.52
CA HIS A 494 24.12 17.71 -12.67
C HIS A 494 23.39 17.84 -14.02
N ALA A 495 22.24 17.20 -14.19
CA ALA A 495 21.42 17.32 -15.40
C ALA A 495 20.93 18.76 -15.61
N ASP A 496 20.34 19.36 -14.58
CA ASP A 496 19.84 20.74 -14.57
C ASP A 496 20.97 21.76 -14.86
N VAL A 497 22.17 21.54 -14.32
CA VAL A 497 23.36 22.41 -14.54
C VAL A 497 23.97 22.25 -15.92
N THR A 498 23.94 21.05 -16.52
CA THR A 498 24.56 20.76 -17.82
C THR A 498 23.61 20.81 -19.01
N GLY A 499 22.30 20.97 -18.77
CA GLY A 499 21.27 20.90 -19.80
C GLY A 499 21.07 19.49 -20.39
N LYS A 500 21.66 18.46 -19.77
CA LYS A 500 21.58 17.06 -20.26
C LYS A 500 20.19 16.47 -19.98
N PRO A 501 19.57 15.79 -20.96
CA PRO A 501 18.23 15.23 -20.77
C PRO A 501 18.24 14.08 -19.74
N ILE A 502 17.35 14.20 -18.75
CA ILE A 502 17.19 13.23 -17.66
C ILE A 502 15.85 12.47 -17.74
N PHE A 503 15.91 11.16 -17.53
CA PHE A 503 14.79 10.24 -17.61
C PHE A 503 14.64 9.46 -16.30
N TYR A 504 13.42 9.40 -15.77
CA TYR A 504 13.11 8.64 -14.56
C TYR A 504 12.39 7.34 -14.93
N SER A 505 12.96 6.19 -14.55
CA SER A 505 12.41 4.86 -14.85
C SER A 505 12.06 4.09 -13.57
N ARG A 506 10.96 3.34 -13.62
CA ARG A 506 10.59 2.31 -12.63
C ARG A 506 10.94 0.89 -13.08
N HIS A 507 11.40 0.71 -14.32
CA HIS A 507 11.79 -0.58 -14.90
C HIS A 507 13.30 -0.81 -14.73
N LEU A 508 13.69 -2.05 -14.43
CA LEU A 508 15.10 -2.47 -14.32
C LEU A 508 15.65 -3.10 -15.61
N SER A 509 14.78 -3.45 -16.57
CA SER A 509 15.15 -4.09 -17.82
C SER A 509 15.69 -3.07 -18.84
N ILE A 510 16.94 -3.22 -19.25
CA ILE A 510 17.63 -2.31 -20.19
C ILE A 510 16.85 -2.13 -21.51
N PRO A 511 16.37 -3.19 -22.21
CA PRO A 511 15.56 -3.02 -23.43
C PRO A 511 14.27 -2.20 -23.25
N VAL A 512 13.64 -2.25 -22.07
CA VAL A 512 12.43 -1.46 -21.76
C VAL A 512 12.79 0.00 -21.48
N ILE A 513 13.90 0.25 -20.78
CA ILE A 513 14.43 1.60 -20.54
C ILE A 513 14.74 2.29 -21.88
N LEU A 514 15.53 1.64 -22.74
CA LEU A 514 15.95 2.20 -24.03
C LEU A 514 14.76 2.47 -24.95
N ARG A 515 13.78 1.55 -24.99
CA ARG A 515 12.52 1.71 -25.73
C ARG A 515 11.73 2.96 -25.29
N ASN A 516 11.55 3.12 -23.99
CA ASN A 516 10.79 4.24 -23.44
C ASN A 516 11.52 5.57 -23.65
N MET A 517 12.86 5.57 -23.59
CA MET A 517 13.71 6.72 -23.82
C MET A 517 13.69 7.16 -25.30
N ALA A 518 13.93 6.24 -26.24
CA ALA A 518 13.83 6.50 -27.68
C ALA A 518 12.44 7.02 -28.07
N GLY A 519 11.38 6.40 -27.53
CA GLY A 519 9.98 6.81 -27.76
C GLY A 519 9.58 8.14 -27.10
N LYS A 520 10.41 8.71 -26.22
CA LYS A 520 10.24 10.09 -25.70
C LYS A 520 11.14 11.09 -26.43
N LEU A 521 12.41 10.77 -26.71
CA LEU A 521 13.28 11.61 -27.56
C LEU A 521 12.58 11.90 -28.91
N ALA A 522 11.98 10.89 -29.54
CA ALA A 522 11.21 11.04 -30.77
C ALA A 522 10.00 12.00 -30.68
N LYS A 523 9.47 12.26 -29.46
CA LYS A 523 8.39 13.24 -29.21
C LYS A 523 8.97 14.62 -28.89
N ASP A 524 10.02 14.67 -28.09
CA ASP A 524 10.69 15.90 -27.71
C ASP A 524 11.28 16.61 -28.97
N ASP A 525 11.86 15.84 -29.89
CA ASP A 525 12.30 16.32 -31.22
C ASP A 525 11.13 16.84 -32.09
N ALA A 526 9.98 16.15 -32.05
CA ALA A 526 8.80 16.51 -32.84
C ALA A 526 8.15 17.81 -32.32
N ALA A 527 8.17 18.03 -31.00
CA ALA A 527 7.72 19.28 -30.39
C ALA A 527 8.63 20.45 -30.79
N GLN A 528 9.96 20.30 -30.65
CA GLN A 528 10.92 21.33 -31.04
C GLN A 528 10.88 21.63 -32.56
N GLY A 529 10.59 20.64 -33.39
CA GLY A 529 10.38 20.82 -34.83
C GLY A 529 9.14 21.66 -35.15
N ALA A 530 8.05 21.51 -34.39
CA ALA A 530 6.82 22.27 -34.58
C ALA A 530 6.98 23.76 -34.18
N GLU A 531 7.63 24.03 -33.04
CA GLU A 531 7.80 25.40 -32.54
C GLU A 531 8.66 26.30 -33.45
N ARG A 532 9.56 25.70 -34.25
CA ARG A 532 10.47 26.43 -35.16
C ARG A 532 9.83 26.83 -36.50
N SER A 533 8.56 26.52 -36.76
CA SER A 533 7.95 26.54 -38.10
C SER A 533 6.74 27.49 -38.34
N PRO A 534 6.71 28.74 -37.82
CA PRO A 534 5.79 29.75 -38.37
C PRO A 534 6.38 31.13 -38.71
N HIS A 535 7.68 31.39 -38.47
CA HIS A 535 8.30 32.73 -38.61
C HIS A 535 9.52 32.79 -39.56
N GLN A 536 9.53 31.94 -40.58
CA GLN A 536 10.41 32.09 -41.76
C GLN A 536 9.60 31.95 -43.06
N LYS A 537 8.89 33.02 -43.43
CA LYS A 537 8.34 33.32 -44.76
C LYS A 537 8.32 34.83 -44.95
#